data_AF-A0A3N5YI10-F1
#
_entry.id   AF-A0A3N5YI10-F1
#
_cell.length_a   1.000
_cell.length_b   1.000
_cell.length_c   1.000
_cell.angle_alpha   90.00
_cell.angle_beta   90.00
_cell.angle_gamma   90.00
#
_symmetry.space_group_name_H-M   'P 1'
#
loop_
_entity.id
_entity.type
_entity.pdbx_description
1 polymer ?
#
loop_
_entity_poly.entity_id
_entity_poly.type
_entity_poly.pdbx_seq_one_letter_code
_entity_poly.pdbx_strand_id
1 'polypeptide(L)'
;MFGHRVSTASALVPMLLLLLASPAVAQTRAVASLRPSPAATLKSALRSVVAAQQQFREKRGRYAQSVEQLAVRLDPGVGVEVMAAGPSGWQGRAVHREQAGKSCVIFVGRIEGLEAPRTDGDREMAGEDGVPLCDRMR
;
A
#
# COMPACT_ATOMS: atom_id res chain seq x y z
N MET A 1 -14.63 -18.96 81.16
CA MET A 1 -16.03 -18.77 81.63
C MET A 1 -16.85 -18.21 80.48
N PHE A 2 -18.17 -18.42 80.47
CA PHE A 2 -19.06 -18.06 79.35
C PHE A 2 -19.90 -16.80 79.65
N GLY A 3 -20.31 -16.07 78.60
CA GLY A 3 -21.32 -14.99 78.65
C GLY A 3 -20.85 -13.66 78.03
N HIS A 4 -21.70 -12.83 77.40
CA HIS A 4 -23.11 -13.00 77.01
C HIS A 4 -23.48 -12.20 75.73
N ARG A 5 -24.63 -12.56 75.15
CA ARG A 5 -25.19 -12.21 73.82
C ARG A 5 -25.55 -10.72 73.57
N VAL A 6 -25.43 -10.30 72.30
CA VAL A 6 -26.23 -9.28 71.55
C VAL A 6 -26.13 -9.69 70.05
N SER A 7 -27.11 -9.76 69.12
CA SER A 7 -28.57 -9.46 69.00
C SER A 7 -28.96 -8.06 68.50
N THR A 8 -29.39 -7.80 67.25
CA THR A 8 -29.73 -8.66 66.07
C THR A 8 -29.00 -8.14 64.79
N ALA A 9 -29.43 -8.03 63.50
CA ALA A 9 -30.71 -8.17 62.76
C ALA A 9 -30.48 -8.39 61.22
N SER A 10 -31.60 -8.45 60.46
CA SER A 10 -31.89 -8.09 59.04
C SER A 10 -30.77 -7.76 58.02
N ALA A 11 -30.84 -8.12 56.72
CA ALA A 11 -31.93 -8.70 55.91
C ALA A 11 -31.43 -9.55 54.71
N LEU A 12 -32.35 -10.18 53.98
CA LEU A 12 -32.11 -11.02 52.80
C LEU A 12 -31.92 -10.18 51.50
N VAL A 13 -30.94 -10.55 50.67
CA VAL A 13 -30.91 -10.20 49.22
C VAL A 13 -30.42 -11.41 48.41
N PRO A 14 -31.31 -12.23 47.82
CA PRO A 14 -30.93 -13.29 46.90
C PRO A 14 -30.68 -12.71 45.50
N MET A 15 -29.44 -12.30 45.21
CA MET A 15 -29.08 -11.78 43.89
C MET A 15 -28.95 -12.92 42.87
N LEU A 16 -30.06 -13.22 42.19
CA LEU A 16 -30.19 -14.30 41.21
C LEU A 16 -29.36 -14.01 39.94
N LEU A 17 -28.10 -14.44 39.93
CA LEU A 17 -27.19 -14.38 38.78
C LEU A 17 -27.60 -15.39 37.70
N LEU A 18 -28.50 -14.96 36.81
CA LEU A 18 -28.91 -15.71 35.62
C LEU A 18 -27.74 -15.84 34.62
N LEU A 19 -27.20 -17.06 34.52
CA LEU A 19 -26.16 -17.45 33.58
C LEU A 19 -26.68 -17.46 32.13
N LEU A 20 -26.57 -16.32 31.43
CA LEU A 20 -26.77 -16.25 29.98
C LEU A 20 -25.46 -16.54 29.25
N ALA A 21 -25.16 -17.83 29.08
CA ALA A 21 -24.04 -18.30 28.26
C ALA A 21 -24.36 -18.09 26.77
N SER A 22 -24.08 -16.89 26.26
CA SER A 22 -24.26 -16.55 24.84
C SER A 22 -23.30 -17.37 23.95
N PRO A 23 -23.79 -18.20 23.02
CA PRO A 23 -22.93 -18.83 22.03
C PRO A 23 -22.43 -17.75 21.06
N ALA A 24 -21.18 -17.32 21.22
CA ALA A 24 -20.54 -16.40 20.30
C ALA A 24 -20.33 -17.09 18.95
N VAL A 25 -21.32 -16.95 18.05
CA VAL A 25 -21.23 -17.43 16.67
C VAL A 25 -20.08 -16.70 16.00
N ALA A 26 -18.95 -17.39 15.88
CA ALA A 26 -17.75 -16.90 15.20
C ALA A 26 -18.10 -16.71 13.71
N GLN A 27 -18.47 -15.48 13.35
CA GLN A 27 -18.73 -15.11 11.96
C GLN A 27 -17.39 -15.11 11.21
N THR A 28 -17.04 -16.26 10.64
CA THR A 28 -15.95 -16.40 9.67
C THR A 28 -16.32 -15.62 8.42
N ARG A 29 -16.14 -14.29 8.47
CA ARG A 29 -16.36 -13.40 7.33
C ARG A 29 -15.58 -13.95 6.16
N ALA A 30 -16.27 -14.23 5.05
CA ALA A 30 -15.66 -14.82 3.87
C ALA A 30 -14.43 -13.99 3.48
N VAL A 31 -13.31 -14.67 3.23
CA VAL A 31 -12.10 -14.02 2.69
C VAL A 31 -12.41 -13.64 1.24
N ALA A 32 -13.09 -12.52 1.06
CA ALA A 32 -13.32 -11.91 -0.24
C ALA A 32 -11.97 -11.81 -0.94
N SER A 33 -11.85 -12.43 -2.12
CA SER A 33 -10.56 -12.71 -2.76
C SER A 33 -9.70 -11.46 -2.83
N LEU A 34 -8.63 -11.42 -2.03
CA LEU A 34 -7.77 -10.25 -1.80
C LEU A 34 -6.90 -9.93 -3.03
N ARG A 35 -7.56 -9.55 -4.12
CA ARG A 35 -6.92 -8.94 -5.28
C ARG A 35 -6.48 -7.52 -4.88
N PRO A 36 -5.23 -7.12 -5.14
CA PRO A 36 -4.83 -5.73 -4.97
C PRO A 36 -5.67 -4.82 -5.88
N SER A 37 -5.95 -3.60 -5.45
CA SER A 37 -6.55 -2.59 -6.32
C SER A 37 -5.56 -2.23 -7.45
N PRO A 38 -6.03 -1.77 -8.63
CA PRO A 38 -5.14 -1.40 -9.74
C PRO A 38 -4.02 -0.44 -9.32
N ALA A 39 -4.34 0.56 -8.49
CA ALA A 39 -3.35 1.46 -7.92
C ALA A 39 -2.30 0.73 -7.06
N ALA A 40 -2.70 -0.20 -6.19
CA ALA A 40 -1.76 -0.97 -5.38
C ALA A 40 -0.83 -1.85 -6.25
N THR A 41 -1.36 -2.46 -7.31
CA THR A 41 -0.58 -3.22 -8.32
C THR A 41 0.46 -2.33 -8.99
N LEU A 42 0.08 -1.16 -9.50
CA LEU A 42 0.99 -0.21 -10.15
C LEU A 42 2.03 0.37 -9.18
N LYS A 43 1.66 0.68 -7.93
CA LYS A 43 2.61 1.05 -6.87
C LYS A 43 3.56 -0.09 -6.51
N SER A 44 3.18 -1.35 -6.70
CA SER A 44 4.07 -2.50 -6.55
C SER A 44 5.07 -2.57 -7.70
N ALA A 45 4.59 -2.54 -8.94
CA ALA A 45 5.40 -2.56 -10.16
C ALA A 45 6.46 -1.44 -10.18
N LEU A 46 6.08 -0.20 -9.87
CA LEU A 46 7.03 0.92 -9.82
C LEU A 46 8.13 0.73 -8.77
N ARG A 47 7.82 0.16 -7.58
CA ARG A 47 8.84 -0.14 -6.56
C ARG A 47 9.79 -1.27 -7.00
N SER A 48 9.29 -2.28 -7.72
CA SER A 48 10.15 -3.30 -8.34
C SER A 48 11.09 -2.69 -9.40
N VAL A 49 10.61 -1.71 -10.17
CA VAL A 49 11.44 -0.98 -11.15
C VAL A 49 12.45 -0.07 -10.46
N VAL A 50 12.12 0.61 -9.34
CA VAL A 50 13.09 1.35 -8.51
C VAL A 50 14.25 0.45 -8.07
N ALA A 51 13.93 -0.74 -7.53
CA ALA A 51 14.95 -1.69 -7.08
C ALA A 51 15.86 -2.16 -8.23
N ALA A 52 15.28 -2.45 -9.41
CA ALA A 52 16.04 -2.85 -10.58
C ALA A 52 16.90 -1.69 -11.15
N GLN A 53 16.36 -0.46 -11.16
CA GLN A 53 17.07 0.75 -11.58
C GLN A 53 18.29 1.04 -10.70
N GLN A 54 18.15 0.88 -9.39
CA GLN A 54 19.26 1.04 -8.44
C GLN A 54 20.37 0.01 -8.70
N GLN A 55 20.02 -1.28 -8.83
CA GLN A 55 20.99 -2.34 -9.16
C GLN A 55 21.66 -2.14 -10.54
N PHE A 56 20.96 -1.54 -11.50
CA PHE A 56 21.53 -1.20 -12.80
C PHE A 56 22.52 -0.04 -12.66
N ARG A 57 22.15 1.01 -11.93
CA ARG A 57 23.02 2.19 -11.69
C ARG A 57 24.29 1.83 -10.93
N GLU A 58 24.23 0.98 -9.92
CA GLU A 58 25.41 0.46 -9.21
C GLU A 58 26.43 -0.21 -10.15
N LYS A 59 25.94 -0.89 -11.20
CA LYS A 59 26.77 -1.64 -12.17
C LYS A 59 27.17 -0.82 -13.40
N ARG A 60 26.54 0.33 -13.66
CA ARG A 60 26.67 1.10 -14.91
C ARG A 60 26.94 2.60 -14.73
N GLY A 61 26.94 3.12 -13.50
CA GLY A 61 27.12 4.55 -13.19
C GLY A 61 25.94 5.46 -13.56
N ARG A 62 24.86 4.91 -14.13
CA ARG A 62 23.67 5.64 -14.60
C ARG A 62 22.42 4.78 -14.54
N TYR A 63 21.26 5.41 -14.47
CA TYR A 63 19.97 4.72 -14.60
C TYR A 63 19.73 4.23 -16.05
N ALA A 64 19.03 3.10 -16.16
CA ALA A 64 18.59 2.51 -17.42
C ALA A 64 17.58 3.42 -18.13
N GLN A 65 17.61 3.40 -19.46
CA GLN A 65 16.76 4.26 -20.31
C GLN A 65 15.41 3.65 -20.64
N SER A 66 15.23 2.35 -20.42
CA SER A 66 14.00 1.63 -20.73
C SER A 66 13.87 0.40 -19.82
N VAL A 67 12.68 -0.22 -19.77
CA VAL A 67 12.40 -1.32 -18.85
C VAL A 67 13.04 -2.64 -19.31
N GLU A 68 13.28 -2.81 -20.60
CA GLU A 68 13.91 -4.00 -21.21
C GLU A 68 15.40 -4.13 -20.83
N GLN A 69 16.02 -3.03 -20.38
CA GLN A 69 17.37 -3.01 -19.82
C GLN A 69 17.43 -3.52 -18.36
N LEU A 70 16.26 -3.76 -17.74
CA LEU A 70 16.10 -4.17 -16.35
C LEU A 70 15.56 -5.60 -16.28
N ALA A 71 16.14 -6.42 -15.41
CA ALA A 71 15.69 -7.81 -15.18
C ALA A 71 14.44 -7.90 -14.29
N VAL A 72 13.43 -7.05 -14.55
CA VAL A 72 12.19 -6.94 -13.77
C VAL A 72 11.08 -7.78 -14.39
N ARG A 73 10.24 -8.40 -13.55
CA ARG A 73 8.97 -9.02 -13.97
C ARG A 73 7.82 -8.10 -13.58
N LEU A 74 6.87 -7.93 -14.48
CA LEU A 74 5.66 -7.12 -14.31
C LEU A 74 4.43 -8.02 -14.40
N ASP A 75 3.35 -7.64 -13.71
CA ASP A 75 2.10 -8.40 -13.72
C ASP A 75 1.39 -8.30 -15.09
N PRO A 76 0.73 -9.37 -15.58
CA PRO A 76 0.00 -9.34 -16.84
C PRO A 76 -1.10 -8.25 -16.85
N GLY A 77 -0.93 -7.23 -17.69
CA GLY A 77 -1.84 -6.07 -17.74
C GLY A 77 -1.28 -4.80 -17.11
N VAL A 78 -0.08 -4.84 -16.52
CA VAL A 78 0.70 -3.65 -16.15
C VAL A 78 1.69 -3.31 -17.27
N GLY A 79 1.63 -2.07 -17.76
CA GLY A 79 2.72 -1.46 -18.53
C GLY A 79 3.54 -0.54 -17.62
N VAL A 80 4.87 -0.51 -17.80
CA VAL A 80 5.75 0.50 -17.19
C VAL A 80 6.66 1.08 -18.26
N GLU A 81 6.88 2.39 -18.18
CA GLU A 81 7.65 3.22 -19.08
C GLU A 81 8.70 4.00 -18.28
N VAL A 82 9.93 4.12 -18.81
CA VAL A 82 10.94 5.07 -18.30
C VAL A 82 10.85 6.32 -19.17
N MET A 83 10.33 7.41 -18.61
CA MET A 83 10.08 8.65 -19.36
C MET A 83 11.37 9.45 -19.60
N ALA A 84 12.29 9.40 -18.63
CA ALA A 84 13.60 10.03 -18.69
C ALA A 84 14.56 9.35 -17.70
N ALA A 85 15.86 9.30 -18.01
CA ALA A 85 16.87 8.73 -17.11
C ALA A 85 18.29 9.26 -17.40
N GLY A 86 19.09 9.45 -16.35
CA GLY A 86 20.48 9.93 -16.44
C GLY A 86 21.39 9.36 -15.36
N PRO A 87 22.56 9.97 -15.09
CA PRO A 87 23.47 9.57 -14.02
C PRO A 87 22.92 9.84 -12.61
N SER A 88 22.14 10.92 -12.48
CA SER A 88 21.69 11.54 -11.23
C SER A 88 20.22 11.28 -10.88
N GLY A 89 19.39 10.85 -11.83
CA GLY A 89 17.97 10.58 -11.60
C GLY A 89 17.26 9.90 -12.77
N TRP A 90 16.02 9.46 -12.55
CA TRP A 90 15.12 8.91 -13.56
C TRP A 90 13.65 9.16 -13.20
N GLN A 91 12.77 9.03 -14.20
CA GLN A 91 11.32 9.18 -14.08
C GLN A 91 10.60 7.99 -14.72
N GLY A 92 9.54 7.52 -14.08
CA GLY A 92 8.77 6.35 -14.51
C GLY A 92 7.27 6.56 -14.45
N ARG A 93 6.57 5.92 -15.38
CA ARG A 93 5.10 5.92 -15.50
C ARG A 93 4.59 4.49 -15.64
N ALA A 94 3.51 4.17 -14.94
CA ALA A 94 2.89 2.84 -14.97
C ALA A 94 1.39 2.94 -15.23
N VAL A 95 0.88 2.06 -16.09
CA VAL A 95 -0.53 2.02 -16.53
C VAL A 95 -1.11 0.62 -16.34
N HIS A 96 -2.40 0.54 -16.02
CA HIS A 96 -3.12 -0.74 -15.89
C HIS A 96 -4.14 -0.88 -17.02
N ARG A 97 -4.17 -2.04 -17.70
CA ARG A 97 -4.99 -2.28 -18.90
C ARG A 97 -6.50 -2.00 -18.72
N GLU A 98 -7.00 -2.17 -17.50
CA GLU A 98 -8.42 -1.96 -17.11
C GLU A 98 -8.69 -0.55 -16.57
N GLN A 99 -7.71 0.34 -16.55
CA GLN A 99 -7.82 1.73 -16.08
C GLN A 99 -7.34 2.68 -17.18
N ALA A 100 -8.10 2.75 -18.27
CA ALA A 100 -7.76 3.59 -19.43
C ALA A 100 -7.70 5.08 -19.04
N GLY A 101 -6.66 5.78 -19.48
CA GLY A 101 -6.43 7.19 -19.14
C GLY A 101 -6.05 7.44 -17.68
N LYS A 102 -5.53 6.42 -16.99
CA LYS A 102 -5.09 6.49 -15.58
C LYS A 102 -3.70 5.84 -15.41
N SER A 103 -2.86 6.48 -14.61
CA SER A 103 -1.51 6.00 -14.32
C SER A 103 -1.06 6.24 -12.88
N CYS A 104 0.07 5.64 -12.55
CA CYS A 104 0.93 6.05 -11.46
C CYS A 104 2.26 6.57 -12.02
N VAL A 105 2.85 7.55 -11.35
CA VAL A 105 4.17 8.12 -11.72
C VAL A 105 5.10 8.17 -10.51
N ILE A 106 6.41 8.16 -10.79
CA ILE A 106 7.49 8.22 -9.81
C ILE A 106 8.70 8.93 -10.42
N PHE A 107 9.51 9.57 -9.59
CA PHE A 107 10.89 9.92 -9.91
C PHE A 107 11.82 9.43 -8.80
N VAL A 108 13.11 9.29 -9.12
CA VAL A 108 14.19 9.11 -8.13
C VAL A 108 15.35 9.99 -8.56
N GLY A 109 15.87 10.81 -7.66
CA GLY A 109 16.91 11.79 -7.93
C GLY A 109 16.45 12.93 -8.85
N ARG A 110 17.42 13.69 -9.40
CA ARG A 110 17.14 14.84 -10.28
C ARG A 110 17.74 14.65 -11.67
N ILE A 111 16.99 15.11 -12.68
CA ILE A 111 17.48 15.39 -14.03
C ILE A 111 17.39 16.92 -14.19
N GLU A 112 18.50 17.56 -14.52
CA GLU A 112 18.54 19.03 -14.64
C GLU A 112 17.67 19.51 -15.81
N GLY A 113 16.91 20.58 -15.57
CA GLY A 113 15.96 21.14 -16.55
C GLY A 113 14.64 20.37 -16.73
N LEU A 114 14.36 19.33 -15.92
CA LEU A 114 13.14 18.53 -16.04
C LEU A 114 12.27 18.59 -14.77
N GLU A 115 10.99 18.95 -14.91
CA GLU A 115 10.00 18.89 -13.81
C GLU A 115 9.72 17.45 -13.37
N ALA A 116 9.20 17.26 -12.16
CA ALA A 116 8.68 15.97 -11.71
C ALA A 116 7.48 15.50 -12.58
N PRO A 117 7.32 14.20 -12.84
CA PRO A 117 6.29 13.69 -13.74
C PRO A 117 4.89 13.89 -13.16
N ARG A 118 3.89 13.95 -14.04
CA ARG A 118 2.47 14.11 -13.70
C ARG A 118 1.69 12.86 -14.10
N THR A 119 0.68 12.50 -13.31
CA THR A 119 -0.26 11.43 -13.68
C THR A 119 -1.10 11.83 -14.90
N ASP A 120 -1.65 10.86 -15.63
CA ASP A 120 -2.37 11.17 -16.89
C ASP A 120 -3.76 11.80 -16.63
N GLY A 121 -4.52 11.24 -15.69
CA GLY A 121 -5.95 11.52 -15.57
C GLY A 121 -6.30 12.70 -14.67
N ASP A 122 -5.67 12.78 -13.49
CA ASP A 122 -5.85 13.85 -12.50
C ASP A 122 -4.78 14.95 -12.66
N ARG A 123 -3.72 14.71 -13.45
CA ARG A 123 -2.59 15.62 -13.77
C ARG A 123 -1.80 16.12 -12.56
N GLU A 124 -1.84 15.35 -11.48
CA GLU A 124 -1.16 15.63 -10.23
C GLU A 124 0.35 15.33 -10.37
N MET A 125 1.20 16.22 -9.85
CA MET A 125 2.66 16.14 -9.96
C MET A 125 3.22 15.30 -8.81
N ALA A 126 4.14 14.38 -9.12
CA ALA A 126 4.83 13.59 -8.10
C ALA A 126 5.56 14.51 -7.10
N GLY A 127 5.27 14.34 -5.81
CA GLY A 127 5.77 15.23 -4.74
C GLY A 127 7.04 14.76 -4.04
N GLU A 128 7.18 13.46 -3.77
CA GLU A 128 8.26 12.90 -2.94
C GLU A 128 9.10 11.89 -3.74
N ASP A 129 10.42 11.95 -3.55
CA ASP A 129 11.41 11.11 -4.23
C ASP A 129 11.22 9.63 -3.87
N GLY A 130 11.19 8.74 -4.86
CA GLY A 130 10.97 7.31 -4.64
C GLY A 130 9.54 6.89 -4.29
N VAL A 131 8.60 7.84 -4.17
CA VAL A 131 7.20 7.55 -3.78
C VAL A 131 6.26 7.56 -5.00
N PRO A 132 5.61 6.43 -5.34
CA PRO A 132 4.64 6.39 -6.42
C PRO A 132 3.35 7.19 -6.09
N LEU A 133 3.10 8.26 -6.85
CA LEU A 133 1.80 8.93 -6.92
C LEU A 133 0.90 8.21 -7.94
N CYS A 134 -0.42 8.23 -7.76
CA CYS A 134 -1.37 7.60 -8.68
C CYS A 134 -2.62 8.43 -8.85
N ASP A 135 -3.20 8.38 -10.05
CA ASP A 135 -4.57 8.82 -10.26
C ASP A 135 -5.58 8.05 -9.40
N ARG A 136 -6.74 8.66 -9.18
CA ARG A 136 -7.92 8.00 -8.63
C ARG A 136 -8.47 7.00 -9.65
N MET A 137 -8.31 5.72 -9.32
CA MET A 137 -8.77 4.53 -10.05
C MET A 137 -10.07 3.99 -9.43
N ARG A 138 -10.78 3.13 -10.16
CA ARG A 138 -12.07 2.52 -9.74
C ARG A 138 -12.05 1.01 -9.86
#